data_AF-A0A0M2Y217-F1
#
_entry.id   AF-A0A0M2Y217-F1
#
_cell.length_a   1.000
_cell.length_b   1.000
_cell.length_c   1.000
_cell.angle_alpha   90.00
_cell.angle_beta   90.00
_cell.angle_gamma   90.00
#
_symmetry.space_group_name_H-M   'P 1'
#
loop_
_entity.id
_entity.type
_entity.pdbx_description
1 polymer ?
#
loop_
_entity_poly.entity_id
_entity_poly.type
_entity_poly.pdbx_seq_one_letter_code
_entity_poly.pdbx_strand_id
1 'polypeptide(L)'
;MFIALLGLGFGACKKEQAAEPEKPTVETIKIAGYDYPKDSTFTVFAKYSGLPKEDLKFLQDEEVFIYKDYLKVLPSDYLTLKK
;
A
#
# COMPACT_ATOMS: atom_id res chain seq x y z
N MET A 1 21.37 19.21 -60.66
CA MET A 1 20.67 17.92 -60.47
C MET A 1 19.60 18.14 -59.41
N PHE A 2 18.34 18.23 -59.82
CA PHE A 2 17.17 18.22 -58.94
C PHE A 2 16.58 16.81 -58.97
N ILE A 3 16.38 16.18 -57.82
CA ILE A 3 15.20 15.36 -57.50
C ILE A 3 14.89 15.55 -56.02
N ALA A 4 13.65 15.96 -55.77
CA ALA A 4 13.02 16.10 -54.46
C ALA A 4 12.75 14.73 -53.82
N LEU A 5 12.78 14.67 -52.48
CA LEU A 5 11.86 13.79 -51.76
C LEU A 5 11.27 14.53 -50.56
N LEU A 6 10.03 14.96 -50.75
CA LEU A 6 9.07 15.35 -49.73
C LEU A 6 8.85 14.14 -48.79
N GLY A 7 9.46 14.18 -47.62
CA GLY A 7 9.05 13.40 -46.46
C GLY A 7 8.17 14.24 -45.55
N LEU A 8 6.95 14.52 -46.02
CA LEU A 8 5.84 15.01 -45.19
C LEU A 8 5.56 13.98 -44.10
N GLY A 9 5.96 14.32 -42.88
CA GLY A 9 5.63 13.58 -41.69
C GLY A 9 5.48 14.52 -40.52
N PHE A 10 4.52 15.46 -40.62
CA PHE A 10 3.92 16.11 -39.47
C PHE A 10 3.22 15.02 -38.61
N GLY A 11 4.02 14.24 -37.90
CA GLY A 11 3.60 13.47 -36.76
C GLY A 11 3.93 14.29 -35.52
N ALA A 12 3.14 15.34 -35.28
CA ALA A 12 3.01 15.91 -33.95
C ALA A 12 2.41 14.83 -33.03
N CYS A 13 3.18 13.82 -32.67
CA CYS A 13 2.88 12.97 -31.55
C CYS A 13 3.30 13.77 -30.32
N LYS A 14 2.44 14.72 -29.94
CA LYS A 14 2.21 15.00 -28.53
C LYS A 14 1.94 13.63 -27.91
N LYS A 15 2.98 13.01 -27.37
CA LYS A 15 2.76 12.09 -26.26
C LYS A 15 2.25 12.98 -25.16
N GLU A 16 0.93 13.13 -25.11
CA GLU A 16 0.21 13.19 -23.86
C GLU A 16 0.99 12.27 -22.90
N GLN A 17 1.72 12.91 -21.98
CA GLN A 17 1.95 12.29 -20.68
C GLN A 17 0.54 11.97 -20.21
N ALA A 18 0.13 10.73 -20.45
CA ALA A 18 -0.88 10.12 -19.64
C ALA A 18 -0.34 10.31 -18.23
N ALA A 19 -0.90 11.30 -17.52
CA ALA A 19 -0.83 11.35 -16.09
C ALA A 19 -1.27 9.95 -15.68
N GLU A 20 -0.29 9.14 -15.25
CA GLU A 20 -0.56 7.86 -14.64
C GLU A 20 -1.65 8.17 -13.62
N PRO A 21 -2.84 7.57 -13.73
CA PRO A 21 -3.91 7.89 -12.79
C PRO A 21 -3.29 7.70 -11.41
N GLU A 22 -3.32 8.74 -10.57
CA GLU A 22 -2.92 8.66 -9.18
C GLU A 22 -3.79 7.58 -8.57
N LYS A 23 -3.35 6.32 -8.69
CA LYS A 23 -3.97 5.20 -8.01
C LYS A 23 -3.91 5.61 -6.55
N PRO A 24 -5.03 5.56 -5.80
CA PRO A 24 -4.95 5.72 -4.37
C PRO A 24 -3.88 4.74 -3.90
N THR A 25 -2.75 5.28 -3.44
CA THR A 25 -1.66 4.49 -2.90
C THR A 25 -2.20 3.91 -1.62
N VAL A 26 -2.76 2.70 -1.73
CA VAL A 26 -3.26 1.96 -0.58
C VAL A 26 -2.08 1.82 0.37
N GLU A 27 -2.16 2.47 1.53
CA GLU A 27 -1.11 2.39 2.53
C GLU A 27 -0.96 0.91 2.95
N THR A 28 0.27 0.39 2.93
CA THR A 28 0.57 -0.99 3.31
C THR A 28 1.43 -1.05 4.57
N ILE A 29 1.30 -2.14 5.32
CA ILE A 29 2.18 -2.52 6.43
C ILE A 29 2.81 -3.87 6.13
N LYS A 30 4.03 -4.09 6.62
CA LYS A 30 4.70 -5.39 6.51
C LYS A 30 4.49 -6.20 7.78
N ILE A 31 4.07 -7.46 7.63
CA ILE A 31 3.97 -8.43 8.71
C ILE A 31 4.61 -9.73 8.22
N ALA A 32 5.59 -10.26 8.97
CA ALA A 32 6.34 -11.46 8.63
C ALA A 32 6.91 -11.43 7.19
N GLY A 33 7.33 -10.25 6.73
CA GLY A 33 7.90 -10.04 5.38
C GLY A 33 6.90 -9.86 4.24
N TYR A 34 5.59 -9.95 4.49
CA TYR A 34 4.54 -9.76 3.48
C TYR A 34 3.87 -8.40 3.61
N ASP A 35 3.57 -7.77 2.47
CA ASP A 35 2.84 -6.50 2.41
C ASP A 35 1.33 -6.72 2.50
N TYR A 36 0.68 -6.03 3.44
CA TYR A 36 -0.77 -6.06 3.63
C TYR A 36 -1.38 -4.66 3.56
N PRO A 37 -2.57 -4.48 2.97
CA PRO A 37 -3.30 -3.21 3.03
C PRO A 37 -3.63 -2.81 4.48
N LYS A 38 -3.14 -1.67 4.93
CA LYS A 38 -3.22 -1.22 6.33
C LYS A 38 -4.65 -1.18 6.86
N ASP A 39 -5.58 -0.51 6.17
CA ASP A 39 -6.97 -0.38 6.65
C ASP A 39 -7.69 -1.74 6.73
N SER A 40 -7.43 -2.64 5.77
CA SER A 40 -7.97 -4.00 5.81
C SER A 40 -7.40 -4.80 6.98
N THR A 41 -6.08 -4.73 7.19
CA THR A 41 -5.42 -5.42 8.31
C THR A 41 -5.93 -4.92 9.66
N PHE A 42 -6.07 -3.60 9.83
CA PHE A 42 -6.60 -3.00 11.06
C PHE A 42 -8.06 -3.41 11.28
N THR A 43 -8.87 -3.44 10.22
CA THR A 43 -10.27 -3.89 10.30
C THR A 43 -10.37 -5.35 10.74
N VAL A 44 -9.53 -6.22 10.16
CA VAL A 44 -9.46 -7.64 10.52
C VAL A 44 -9.00 -7.80 11.97
N PHE A 45 -7.91 -7.14 12.36
CA PHE A 45 -7.39 -7.19 13.71
C PHE A 45 -8.41 -6.70 14.73
N ALA A 46 -9.07 -5.57 14.49
CA ALA A 46 -10.12 -5.01 15.34
C ALA A 46 -11.29 -5.98 15.52
N LYS A 47 -11.73 -6.62 14.44
CA LYS A 47 -12.81 -7.62 14.47
C LYS A 47 -12.48 -8.82 15.36
N TYR A 48 -11.26 -9.35 15.28
CA TYR A 48 -10.87 -10.56 16.03
C TYR A 48 -10.41 -10.27 17.46
N SER A 49 -9.80 -9.10 17.71
CA SER A 49 -9.37 -8.69 19.05
C SER A 49 -10.49 -8.06 19.89
N GLY A 50 -11.55 -7.55 19.25
CA GLY A 50 -12.59 -6.75 19.91
C GLY A 50 -12.12 -5.32 20.24
N LEU A 51 -10.96 -4.89 19.75
CA LEU A 51 -10.41 -3.56 19.98
C LEU A 51 -10.84 -2.59 18.86
N PRO A 52 -11.33 -1.38 19.20
CA PRO A 52 -11.67 -0.34 18.20
C PRO A 52 -10.48 0.01 17.30
N LYS A 53 -10.70 0.11 15.99
CA LYS A 53 -9.61 0.36 15.03
C LYS A 53 -9.02 1.76 15.12
N GLU A 54 -9.81 2.72 15.59
CA GLU A 54 -9.48 4.14 15.69
C GLU A 54 -8.39 4.41 16.73
N ASP A 55 -8.30 3.54 17.74
CA ASP A 55 -7.36 3.61 18.84
C ASP A 55 -6.11 2.73 18.62
N LEU A 56 -6.04 2.02 17.48
CA LEU A 56 -4.92 1.14 17.15
C LEU A 56 -3.83 1.91 16.41
N LYS A 57 -2.59 1.56 16.73
CA LYS A 57 -1.39 1.94 15.99
C LYS A 57 -0.62 0.66 15.65
N PHE A 58 0.12 0.68 14.55
CA PHE A 58 1.02 -0.41 14.19
C PHE A 58 2.44 0.13 14.14
N LEU A 59 3.33 -0.46 14.93
CA LEU A 59 4.74 -0.11 14.97
C LEU A 59 5.50 -1.03 14.02
N GLN A 60 5.91 -0.50 12.87
CA GLN A 60 6.46 -1.29 11.77
C GLN A 60 7.78 -1.99 12.11
N ASP A 61 8.63 -1.38 12.95
CA ASP A 61 9.95 -1.93 13.30
C ASP A 61 9.87 -3.18 14.19
N GLU A 62 8.85 -3.28 15.04
CA GLU A 62 8.66 -4.41 15.96
C GLU A 62 7.50 -5.33 15.52
N GLU A 63 6.78 -4.96 14.47
CA GLU A 63 5.51 -5.57 14.06
C GLU A 63 4.51 -5.65 15.23
N VAL A 64 4.36 -4.58 16.03
CA VAL A 64 3.51 -4.59 17.23
C VAL A 64 2.26 -3.73 17.00
N PHE A 65 1.09 -4.25 17.38
CA PHE A 65 -0.11 -3.43 17.54
C PHE A 65 -0.12 -2.77 18.91
N ILE A 66 -0.36 -1.47 18.95
CA ILE A 66 -0.48 -0.69 20.18
C ILE A 66 -1.91 -0.17 20.27
N TYR A 67 -2.61 -0.49 21.36
CA TYR A 67 -3.93 0.04 21.67
C TYR A 67 -3.83 1.08 22.79
N LYS A 68 -4.33 2.30 22.52
CA LYS A 68 -4.36 3.44 23.47
C LYS A 68 -3.01 3.75 24.14
N ASP A 69 -1.91 3.48 23.45
CA ASP A 69 -0.54 3.74 23.91
C ASP A 69 -0.12 2.99 25.20
N TYR A 70 -0.89 1.99 25.66
CA TYR A 70 -0.54 1.20 26.86
C TYR A 70 -0.55 -0.32 26.63
N LEU A 71 -1.39 -0.83 25.71
CA LEU A 71 -1.47 -2.26 25.45
C LEU A 71 -0.71 -2.60 24.19
N LYS A 72 0.34 -3.41 24.32
CA LYS A 72 1.11 -3.96 23.20
C LYS A 72 0.62 -5.37 22.90
N VAL A 73 0.36 -5.66 21.63
CA VAL A 73 0.00 -6.99 21.13
C VAL A 73 1.12 -7.44 20.19
N LEU A 74 1.87 -8.45 20.62
CA LEU A 74 3.07 -8.91 19.94
C LEU A 74 2.71 -9.79 18.73
N PRO A 75 3.62 -9.96 17.75
CA PRO A 75 3.44 -10.89 16.65
C PRO A 75 2.99 -12.29 17.09
N SER A 76 3.54 -12.82 18.18
CA SER A 76 3.15 -14.12 18.73
C SER A 76 1.69 -14.23 19.16
N ASP A 77 1.06 -13.10 19.49
CA ASP A 77 -0.29 -13.05 20.05
C ASP A 77 -1.36 -13.00 18.95
N TYR A 78 -1.04 -12.41 17.79
CA TYR A 78 -1.97 -12.26 16.68
C TYR A 78 -1.60 -13.09 15.43
N LEU A 79 -0.35 -13.51 15.28
CA LEU A 79 0.06 -14.51 14.30
C LEU A 79 -0.15 -15.89 14.90
N THR A 80 -1.39 -16.38 14.81
CA THR A 80 -1.61 -17.82 15.00
C THR A 80 -1.07 -18.53 13.76
N LEU A 81 0.20 -18.95 13.80
CA LEU A 81 0.72 -19.90 12.82
C LEU A 81 -0.19 -21.13 12.90
N LYS A 82 -1.05 -21.33 11.89
CA LYS A 82 -1.69 -22.63 11.68
C LYS A 82 -0.54 -23.62 11.46
N LYS A 83 -0.25 -24.43 12.49
CA LYS A 83 0.56 -25.63 12.34
C LYS A 83 -0.11 -26.60 11.39
#